data_AF-A0A5E4K5H6-F1
#
_entry.id   AF-A0A5E4K5H6-F1
#
_cell.length_a   1.000
_cell.length_b   1.000
_cell.length_c   1.000
_cell.angle_alpha   90.00
_cell.angle_beta   90.00
_cell.angle_gamma   90.00
#
_symmetry.space_group_name_H-M   'P 1'
#
loop_
_entity.id
_entity.type
_entity.pdbx_description
1 polymer ?
#
loop_
_entity_poly.entity_id
_entity_poly.type
_entity_poly.pdbx_seq_one_letter_code
_entity_poly.pdbx_strand_id
1 'polypeptide(L)'
;MEKEAQSKYKEGDRVKIFYLEPELLQNKYLEIGWTGKIIKVDPFNQWWPYIVKLDNGKQNTVSFSFGSRNEWNFNDKEIKLESETENIDIPEIPWKEEGNNK
;
A
#
# COMPACT_ATOMS: atom_id res chain seq x y z
N MET A 1 2.49 27.45 -15.41
CA MET A 1 1.93 26.17 -15.85
C MET A 1 2.41 25.12 -14.87
N GLU A 2 1.61 24.82 -13.85
CA GLU A 2 1.86 23.68 -12.97
C GLU A 2 1.67 22.42 -13.81
N LYS A 3 2.72 21.60 -13.91
CA LYS A 3 2.60 20.29 -14.54
C LYS A 3 1.83 19.43 -13.54
N GLU A 4 0.57 19.11 -13.86
CA GLU A 4 -0.16 18.07 -13.14
C GLU A 4 0.73 16.83 -13.11
N ALA A 5 1.02 16.32 -11.90
CA ALA A 5 1.72 15.05 -11.77
C ALA A 5 0.84 14.00 -12.46
N GLN A 6 1.31 13.50 -13.60
CA GLN A 6 0.57 12.53 -14.39
C GLN A 6 0.39 11.26 -13.55
N SER A 7 -0.77 11.14 -12.94
CA SER A 7 -1.09 10.01 -12.06
C SER A 7 -1.15 8.74 -12.91
N LYS A 8 -0.30 7.77 -12.58
CA LYS A 8 -0.19 6.50 -13.31
C LYS A 8 -1.45 5.65 -13.14
N TYR A 9 -2.09 5.77 -11.98
CA TYR A 9 -3.31 5.04 -11.62
C TYR A 9 -4.48 5.99 -11.37
N LYS A 10 -5.70 5.49 -11.45
CA LYS A 10 -6.95 6.26 -11.27
C LYS A 10 -7.85 5.69 -10.18
N GLU A 11 -8.81 6.50 -9.74
CA GLU A 11 -9.87 6.04 -8.85
C GLU A 11 -10.61 4.84 -9.48
N GLY A 12 -10.82 3.81 -8.67
CA GLY A 12 -11.43 2.56 -9.10
C GLY A 12 -10.47 1.43 -9.37
N ASP A 13 -9.19 1.72 -9.66
CA ASP A 13 -8.20 0.70 -10.00
C ASP A 13 -7.94 -0.23 -8.81
N ARG A 14 -7.79 -1.53 -9.10
CA ARG A 14 -7.34 -2.53 -8.13
C ARG A 14 -5.84 -2.65 -8.20
N VAL A 15 -5.21 -2.53 -7.03
CA VAL A 15 -3.76 -2.51 -6.89
C VAL A 15 -3.28 -3.46 -5.82
N LYS A 16 -2.06 -3.92 -5.97
CA LYS A 16 -1.34 -4.76 -5.03
C LYS A 16 -0.12 -4.01 -4.50
N ILE A 17 0.08 -4.05 -3.20
CA ILE A 17 1.30 -3.56 -2.56
C ILE A 17 2.43 -4.51 -2.98
N PHE A 18 3.44 -3.99 -3.68
CA PHE A 18 4.58 -4.79 -4.13
C PHE A 18 5.88 -4.41 -3.44
N TYR A 19 5.92 -3.24 -2.82
CA TYR A 19 7.07 -2.72 -2.11
C TYR A 19 6.60 -1.85 -0.94
N LEU A 20 7.32 -1.94 0.17
CA LEU A 20 7.15 -1.10 1.35
C LEU A 20 8.54 -0.72 1.83
N GLU A 21 8.71 0.53 2.25
CA GLU A 21 9.95 0.92 2.90
C GLU A 21 10.15 0.14 4.22
N PRO A 22 11.40 -0.19 4.59
CA PRO A 22 11.70 -1.01 5.76
C PRO A 22 11.08 -0.49 7.07
N GLU A 23 10.93 0.82 7.22
CA GLU A 23 10.32 1.45 8.40
C GLU A 23 8.81 1.15 8.52
N LEU A 24 8.12 1.00 7.38
CA LEU A 24 6.69 0.64 7.34
C LEU A 24 6.49 -0.86 7.61
N LEU A 25 7.41 -1.70 7.14
CA LEU A 25 7.39 -3.15 7.40
C LEU A 25 7.58 -3.48 8.89
N GLN A 26 8.44 -2.73 9.59
CA GLN A 26 8.70 -2.94 11.01
C GLN A 26 7.45 -2.78 11.89
N ASN A 27 6.54 -1.90 11.48
CA ASN A 27 5.33 -1.59 12.24
C ASN A 27 4.19 -2.61 12.01
N LYS A 28 4.35 -3.61 11.12
CA LYS A 28 3.37 -4.69 10.82
C LYS A 28 1.95 -4.23 10.46
N TYR A 29 1.78 -2.96 10.10
CA TYR A 29 0.48 -2.39 9.71
C TYR A 29 0.13 -2.67 8.25
N LEU A 30 1.14 -2.90 7.43
CA LEU A 30 1.04 -3.20 6.01
C LEU A 30 1.91 -4.41 5.68
N GLU A 31 1.49 -5.16 4.67
CA GLU A 31 2.22 -6.33 4.20
C GLU A 31 2.30 -6.29 2.68
N ILE A 32 3.46 -6.68 2.16
CA ILE A 32 3.64 -6.85 0.71
C ILE A 32 2.72 -7.99 0.25
N GLY A 33 2.02 -7.76 -0.86
CA GLY A 33 1.06 -8.70 -1.42
C GLY A 33 -0.39 -8.40 -1.08
N TRP A 34 -0.66 -7.52 -0.10
CA TRP A 34 -2.03 -7.06 0.14
C TRP A 34 -2.57 -6.29 -1.06
N THR A 35 -3.86 -6.50 -1.32
CA THR A 35 -4.59 -5.86 -2.41
C THR A 35 -5.59 -4.85 -1.87
N GLY A 36 -5.97 -3.91 -2.72
CA GLY A 36 -6.95 -2.89 -2.40
C GLY A 36 -7.41 -2.12 -3.63
N LYS A 37 -8.31 -1.19 -3.39
CA LYS A 37 -8.89 -0.33 -4.42
C LYS A 37 -8.50 1.12 -4.19
N ILE A 38 -8.02 1.81 -5.22
CA ILE A 38 -7.83 3.27 -5.16
C ILE A 38 -9.21 3.92 -5.05
N ILE A 39 -9.44 4.61 -3.94
CA ILE A 39 -10.70 5.32 -3.67
C ILE A 39 -10.59 6.81 -3.94
N LYS A 40 -9.36 7.35 -3.96
CA LYS A 40 -9.10 8.75 -4.26
C LYS A 40 -7.66 8.93 -4.75
N VAL A 41 -7.46 9.85 -5.68
CA VAL A 41 -6.13 10.33 -6.08
C VAL A 41 -6.00 11.79 -5.66
N ASP A 42 -4.98 12.11 -4.87
CA ASP A 42 -4.68 13.46 -4.43
C ASP A 42 -3.62 14.12 -5.33
N PRO A 43 -4.01 15.01 -6.25
CA PRO A 43 -3.06 15.62 -7.19
C PRO A 43 -2.09 16.61 -6.52
N PHE A 44 -2.36 17.01 -5.27
CA PHE A 44 -1.50 17.93 -4.53
C PHE A 44 -0.44 17.19 -3.70
N ASN A 45 -0.64 15.90 -3.43
CA ASN A 45 0.32 15.06 -2.73
C ASN A 45 1.23 14.33 -3.70
N GLN A 46 2.35 14.95 -4.05
CA GLN A 46 3.31 14.40 -5.01
C GLN A 46 4.07 13.17 -4.50
N TRP A 47 4.04 12.92 -3.18
CA TRP A 47 4.83 11.85 -2.56
C TRP A 47 4.02 10.57 -2.43
N TRP A 48 2.77 10.65 -2.01
CA TRP A 48 1.84 9.51 -1.90
C TRP A 48 0.43 9.90 -2.35
N PRO A 49 0.20 10.07 -3.66
CA PRO A 49 -1.05 10.57 -4.20
C PRO A 49 -2.20 9.56 -4.09
N TYR A 50 -1.93 8.26 -3.96
CA TYR A 50 -2.96 7.22 -4.09
C TYR A 50 -3.52 6.80 -2.75
N ILE A 51 -4.78 7.12 -2.48
CA ILE A 51 -5.48 6.66 -1.29
C ILE A 51 -6.14 5.32 -1.64
N VAL A 52 -5.63 4.25 -1.06
CA VAL A 52 -6.07 2.87 -1.32
C VAL A 52 -6.80 2.32 -0.11
N LYS A 53 -8.01 1.82 -0.32
CA LYS A 53 -8.75 1.01 0.65
C LYS A 53 -8.33 -0.45 0.50
N LEU A 54 -7.65 -1.00 1.50
CA LEU A 54 -7.12 -2.36 1.51
C LEU A 54 -8.21 -3.38 1.86
N ASP A 55 -8.20 -4.50 1.15
CA ASP A 55 -9.13 -5.62 1.37
C ASP A 55 -8.76 -6.39 2.65
N ASN A 56 -7.46 -6.51 2.95
CA ASN A 56 -6.91 -7.36 4.01
C ASN A 56 -6.31 -6.57 5.19
N GLY A 57 -6.56 -5.26 5.27
CA GLY A 57 -6.00 -4.41 6.32
C GLY A 57 -6.37 -4.91 7.72
N LYS A 58 -5.35 -5.15 8.57
CA LYS A 58 -5.56 -5.21 10.02
C LYS A 58 -6.16 -3.87 10.43
N GLN A 59 -7.32 -3.89 11.08
CA GLN A 59 -7.97 -2.68 11.58
C GLN A 59 -6.98 -1.94 12.47
N ASN A 60 -6.46 -0.83 11.97
CA ASN A 60 -5.68 0.07 12.81
C ASN A 60 -6.65 0.96 13.56
N THR A 61 -6.74 0.73 14.87
CA THR A 61 -7.44 1.54 15.85
C THR A 61 -6.73 2.89 16.08
N VAL A 62 -6.16 3.51 15.06
CA VAL A 62 -5.70 4.90 15.17
C VAL A 62 -6.93 5.77 14.99
N SER A 63 -7.59 5.97 16.13
CA SER A 63 -8.86 6.67 16.28
C SER A 63 -8.66 8.18 16.05
N PHE A 64 -8.47 8.59 14.80
CA PHE A 64 -8.89 9.93 14.40
C PHE A 64 -10.38 9.82 14.14
N SER A 65 -11.18 10.32 15.07
CA SER A 65 -12.63 10.24 15.15
C SER A 65 -13.36 10.50 13.81
N PHE A 66 -13.41 9.53 12.88
CA PHE A 66 -14.31 9.40 11.73
C PHE A 66 -13.97 8.10 10.94
N GLY A 67 -14.40 6.95 11.47
CA GLY A 67 -14.55 5.71 10.70
C GLY A 67 -13.34 4.77 10.63
N SER A 68 -13.64 3.47 10.72
CA SER A 68 -12.72 2.33 10.60
C SER A 68 -12.09 2.26 9.20
N ARG A 69 -11.01 3.01 8.95
CA ARG A 69 -10.46 3.14 7.61
C ARG A 69 -9.18 2.34 7.44
N ASN A 70 -9.32 1.18 6.79
CA ASN A 70 -8.23 0.45 6.12
C ASN A 70 -7.74 1.23 4.87
N GLU A 71 -7.56 2.54 5.00
CA GLU A 71 -7.19 3.44 3.91
C GLU A 71 -5.76 3.92 4.13
N TRP A 72 -4.90 3.74 3.13
CA TRP A 72 -3.50 4.09 3.19
C TRP A 72 -3.08 4.84 1.93
N ASN A 73 -2.14 5.76 2.10
CA ASN A 73 -1.58 6.52 0.99
C ASN A 73 -0.38 5.78 0.44
N PHE A 74 -0.30 5.67 -0.88
CA PHE A 74 0.76 4.99 -1.59
C PHE A 74 1.28 5.85 -2.75
N ASN A 75 2.46 5.47 -3.24
CA ASN A 75 3.10 6.05 -4.41
C ASN A 75 3.32 5.02 -5.53
N ASP A 76 3.75 5.50 -6.71
CA ASP A 76 3.94 4.67 -7.90
C ASP A 76 4.92 3.50 -7.72
N LYS A 77 5.83 3.61 -6.73
CA LYS A 77 6.86 2.61 -6.42
C LYS A 77 6.41 1.60 -5.38
N GLU A 78 5.27 1.79 -4.74
CA GLU A 78 4.77 0.89 -3.68
C GLU A 78 3.63 0.00 -4.18
N ILE A 79 2.87 0.47 -5.17
CA ILE A 79 1.71 -0.23 -5.72
C ILE A 79 1.81 -0.49 -7.24
N LYS A 80 1.26 -1.64 -7.67
CA LYS A 80 1.07 -2.05 -9.07
C LYS A 80 -0.36 -2.46 -9.31
N LEU A 81 -0.85 -2.39 -10.54
CA LEU A 81 -2.18 -2.92 -10.86
C LEU A 81 -2.21 -4.42 -10.56
N GLU A 82 -3.29 -4.89 -9.96
CA GLU A 82 -3.46 -6.30 -9.60
C GLU A 82 -3.29 -7.21 -10.82
N SER A 83 -3.81 -6.80 -11.99
CA SER A 83 -3.65 -7.49 -13.27
C SER A 83 -2.21 -7.57 -13.79
N GLU A 84 -1.32 -6.66 -13.36
CA GLU A 84 0.11 -6.72 -13.68
C GLU A 84 0.87 -7.69 -12.75
N THR A 85 0.22 -8.15 -11.68
CA THR A 85 0.85 -8.96 -10.63
C THR A 85 0.52 -10.45 -10.70
N GLU A 86 -0.31 -10.89 -11.63
CA GLU A 86 -0.65 -12.32 -11.84
C GLU A 86 0.56 -13.18 -12.26
N ASN A 87 1.69 -12.57 -12.60
CA ASN A 87 2.95 -13.25 -12.95
C ASN A 87 4.15 -12.87 -12.07
N ILE A 88 3.94 -12.17 -10.95
CA ILE A 88 5.04 -11.76 -10.06
C ILE A 88 5.09 -12.73 -8.89
N ASP A 89 6.05 -13.66 -8.93
CA ASP A 89 6.56 -14.35 -7.74
C ASP A 89 6.88 -13.26 -6.70
N ILE A 90 6.03 -13.14 -5.67
CA ILE A 90 6.34 -12.28 -4.53
C ILE A 90 7.57 -12.92 -3.90
N PRO A 91 8.75 -12.27 -3.89
CA PRO A 91 9.88 -12.85 -3.20
C PRO A 91 9.46 -13.06 -1.75
N GLU A 92 9.50 -14.31 -1.29
CA GLU A 92 9.33 -14.62 0.13
C GLU A 92 10.32 -13.74 0.88
N ILE A 93 9.79 -12.78 1.64
CA ILE A 93 10.60 -12.02 2.57
C ILE A 93 11.18 -13.08 3.50
N PRO A 94 12.51 -13.27 3.57
CA PRO A 94 13.07 -14.19 4.53
C PRO A 94 12.76 -13.59 5.89
N TRP A 95 11.69 -14.05 6.53
CA TRP A 95 11.56 -13.92 7.97
C TRP A 95 12.82 -14.57 8.51
N LYS A 96 13.79 -13.77 8.95
CA LYS A 96 14.74 -14.27 9.93
C LYS A 96 13.87 -14.69 11.10
N GLU A 97 13.61 -15.99 11.20
CA GLU A 97 13.38 -16.60 12.49
C GLU A 97 14.59 -16.18 13.33
N GLU A 98 14.47 -15.09 14.09
CA GLU A 98 15.24 -14.97 15.31
C GLU A 98 14.82 -16.17 16.15
N GLY A 99 15.56 -17.25 15.95
CA GLY A 99 15.58 -18.41 16.81
C GLY A 99 15.97 -17.94 18.19
N ASN A 100 14.98 -17.51 18.96
CA ASN A 100 14.96 -17.72 20.39
C ASN A 100 15.02 -19.23 20.60
N ASN A 101 16.23 -19.77 20.70
CA ASN A 101 16.42 -21.12 21.21
C ASN A 101 17.65 -21.16 22.11
N LYS A 102 17.32 -21.00 23.41
CA LYS A 102 17.98 -21.49 24.62
C LYS A 102 19.35 -20.94 25.02
#